data_AF-A0A8J7CG75-F1
#
_entry.id   AF-A0A8J7CG75-F1
#
_cell.length_a   1.000
_cell.length_b   1.000
_cell.length_c   1.000
_cell.angle_alpha   90.00
_cell.angle_beta   90.00
_cell.angle_gamma   90.00
#
_symmetry.space_group_name_H-M   'P 1'
#
loop_
_entity.id
_entity.type
_entity.pdbx_description
1 polymer ?
#
loop_
_entity_poly.entity_id
_entity_poly.type
_entity_poly.pdbx_seq_one_letter_code
_entity_poly.pdbx_strand_id
1 'polypeptide(L)' 'MTRTLRKSTSMTLDRGVLEEARALGINLSQAAEAGLRAAIRTERARHWQAQNAGAVADFNAMIEDGGVPLSEFRKF' A
#
# COMPACT_ATOMS: atom_id res chain seq x y z
N MET A 1 2.37 24.03 -12.56
CA MET A 1 3.19 22.95 -11.94
C MET A 1 3.01 23.00 -10.44
N THR A 2 2.27 22.05 -9.86
CA THR A 2 2.01 22.00 -8.42
C THR A 2 3.28 21.53 -7.71
N ARG A 3 4.00 22.45 -7.06
CA ARG A 3 5.18 22.13 -6.27
C ARG A 3 4.74 21.30 -5.06
N THR A 4 5.14 20.03 -5.01
CA THR A 4 4.94 19.18 -3.83
C THR A 4 5.66 19.81 -2.65
N LEU A 5 4.88 20.24 -1.65
CA LEU A 5 5.41 20.79 -0.41
C LEU A 5 5.99 19.64 0.42
N ARG A 6 7.31 19.44 0.33
CA ARG A 6 8.03 18.49 1.18
C ARG A 6 8.28 19.12 2.53
N LYS A 7 7.93 18.42 3.61
CA LYS A 7 8.25 18.83 4.98
C LYS A 7 9.44 18.02 5.47
N SER A 8 10.52 18.70 5.87
CA SER A 8 11.63 18.04 6.57
C SER A 8 11.15 17.53 7.93
N THR A 9 11.52 16.30 8.27
CA THR A 9 11.19 15.65 9.54
C THR A 9 12.43 14.96 10.07
N SER A 10 12.77 15.20 11.34
CA SER A 10 13.85 14.49 12.02
C SER A 10 13.34 13.13 12.49
N MET A 11 14.14 12.08 12.29
CA MET A 11 13.86 10.73 12.78
C MET A 11 15.14 10.13 13.38
N THR A 12 14.96 9.28 14.40
CA THR A 12 16.07 8.56 15.02
C THR A 12 16.14 7.17 14.40
N LEU A 13 17.34 6.79 13.93
CA LEU A 13 17.62 5.49 13.34
C LEU A 13 18.87 4.90 14.00
N ASP A 14 19.00 3.57 13.89
CA ASP A 14 20.20 2.89 14.37
C ASP A 14 21.46 3.44 13.67
N ARG A 15 22.52 3.64 14.45
CA ARG A 15 23.76 4.21 13.95
C ARG A 15 24.44 3.30 12.94
N GLY A 16 24.46 1.98 13.16
CA GLY A 16 25.07 1.01 12.25
C GLY A 16 24.41 1.06 10.88
N VAL A 17 23.08 1.09 10.84
CA VAL A 17 22.29 1.21 9.61
C VAL A 17 22.60 2.52 8.87
N LEU A 18 22.74 3.64 9.59
CA LEU A 18 23.06 4.93 8.99
C LEU A 18 24.46 4.94 8.36
N GLU A 19 25.47 4.38 9.05
CA GLU A 19 26.83 4.31 8.53
C GLU A 19 26.92 3.38 7.32
N GLU A 20 26.26 2.22 7.37
CA GLU A 20 26.19 1.29 6.25
C GLU A 20 25.51 1.91 5.02
N ALA A 21 24.36 2.56 5.21
CA ALA A 21 23.66 3.25 4.13
C ALA A 21 24.53 4.35 3.49
N ARG A 22 25.30 5.10 4.30
CA ARG A 22 26.26 6.09 3.80
C ARG A 22 27.39 5.44 3.01
N ALA A 23 27.97 4.35 3.53
CA ALA A 23 29.05 3.61 2.86
C ALA A 23 28.60 3.05 1.50
N LEU A 24 27.34 2.66 1.38
CA LEU A 24 26.72 2.16 0.15
C LEU A 24 26.17 3.27 -0.77
N GLY A 25 26.28 4.55 -0.38
CA GLY A 25 25.78 5.67 -1.19
C GLY A 25 24.25 5.74 -1.29
N ILE A 26 23.53 5.14 -0.35
CA ILE A 26 22.06 5.11 -0.34
C ILE A 26 21.52 6.49 0.01
N ASN A 27 20.54 6.97 -0.76
CA ASN A 27 19.81 8.19 -0.44
C ASN A 27 18.77 7.93 0.66
N LEU A 28 19.11 8.25 1.90
CA LEU A 28 18.26 8.02 3.08
C LEU A 28 16.84 8.59 2.92
N SER A 29 16.72 9.84 2.45
CA SER A 29 15.42 10.50 2.32
C SER A 29 14.52 9.76 1.34
N GLN A 30 15.08 9.31 0.20
CA GLN A 30 14.33 8.56 -0.80
C GLN A 30 13.96 7.16 -0.30
N ALA A 31 14.90 6.47 0.37
CA ALA A 31 14.66 5.15 0.95
C ALA A 31 13.57 5.19 2.04
N ALA A 32 13.66 6.17 2.95
CA ALA A 32 12.68 6.38 4.01
C ALA A 32 11.29 6.71 3.43
N GLU A 33 11.20 7.58 2.42
CA GLU A 33 9.94 7.90 1.76
C GLU A 33 9.33 6.68 1.06
N ALA A 34 10.15 5.86 0.38
CA ALA A 34 9.68 4.64 -0.26
C ALA A 34 9.13 3.63 0.75
N GLY A 35 9.87 3.41 1.86
CA GLY A 35 9.44 2.53 2.95
C GLY A 35 8.14 3.01 3.60
N LEU A 36 8.04 4.31 3.90
CA LEU A 36 6.83 4.88 4.49
C LEU A 36 5.62 4.76 3.56
N ARG A 37 5.80 5.03 2.26
CA ARG A 37 4.73 4.84 1.26
C ARG A 37 4.28 3.38 1.18
N ALA A 38 5.21 2.43 1.27
CA ALA A 38 4.87 1.01 1.28
C ALA A 38 4.04 0.65 2.52
N ALA A 39 4.48 1.05 3.71
CA ALA A 39 3.76 0.82 4.96
C ALA A 39 2.34 1.43 4.94
N ILE A 40 2.21 2.67 4.46
CA ILE A 40 0.90 3.35 4.33
C ILE A 40 -0.02 2.57 3.38
N ARG A 41 0.49 2.09 2.25
CA ARG A 41 -0.32 1.29 1.31
C ARG A 41 -0.82 0.00 1.97
N THR A 42 0.05 -0.70 2.69
CA THR A 42 -0.30 -1.93 3.40
C THR A 42 -1.40 -1.68 4.43
N GLU A 43 -1.25 -0.67 5.29
CA GLU A 43 -2.26 -0.36 6.30
C GLU A 43 -3.58 0.09 5.67
N ARG A 44 -3.53 0.91 4.61
CA ARG A 44 -4.75 1.29 3.88
C ARG A 44 -5.47 0.08 3.28
N ALA A 45 -4.72 -0.85 2.68
CA ALA A 45 -5.29 -2.08 2.14
C ALA A 45 -5.95 -2.92 3.24
N ARG A 46 -5.27 -3.08 4.39
CA ARG A 46 -5.82 -3.78 5.56
C ARG A 46 -7.11 -3.12 6.07
N HIS A 47 -7.11 -1.79 6.22
CA HIS A 47 -8.30 -1.05 6.65
C HIS A 47 -9.44 -1.19 5.64
N TRP A 48 -9.15 -1.13 4.34
CA TRP A 48 -10.16 -1.29 3.31
C TRP A 48 -10.76 -2.70 3.34
N GLN A 49 -9.92 -3.74 3.44
CA GLN A 49 -10.38 -5.13 3.55
C GLN A 49 -11.30 -5.32 4.76
N ALA A 50 -10.91 -4.78 5.93
CA ALA A 50 -11.74 -4.87 7.14
C ALA A 50 -13.09 -4.16 6.96
N GLN A 51 -13.10 -2.97 6.36
CA GLN A 51 -14.33 -2.19 6.12
C GLN A 51 -15.25 -2.84 5.09
N ASN A 52 -14.69 -3.53 4.10
CA ASN A 52 -15.45 -4.11 2.98
C ASN A 52 -15.69 -5.61 3.13
N ALA A 53 -15.25 -6.23 4.23
CA ALA A 53 -15.35 -7.67 4.45
C ALA A 53 -16.79 -8.18 4.31
N GLY A 54 -17.78 -7.45 4.84
CA GLY A 54 -19.20 -7.78 4.69
C GLY A 54 -19.66 -7.74 3.24
N ALA A 55 -19.42 -6.62 2.54
CA ALA A 55 -19.81 -6.48 1.13
C ALA A 55 -19.14 -7.53 0.22
N VAL A 56 -17.88 -7.87 0.51
CA VAL A 56 -17.17 -8.94 -0.22
C VAL A 56 -17.80 -10.30 0.08
N ALA A 57 -18.16 -10.60 1.33
CA ALA A 57 -18.83 -11.84 1.68
C ALA A 57 -20.21 -11.96 1.02
N ASP A 58 -21.02 -10.89 1.05
CA ASP A 58 -22.33 -10.85 0.41
C ASP A 58 -22.23 -11.08 -1.10
N PHE A 59 -21.23 -10.46 -1.75
CA PHE A 59 -21.00 -10.63 -3.18
C PHE A 59 -20.50 -12.03 -3.52
N ASN A 60 -19.64 -12.62 -2.68
CA ASN A 60 -19.19 -14.01 -2.85
C ASN A 60 -20.37 -14.98 -2.73
N ALA A 61 -21.24 -14.81 -1.72
CA ALA A 61 -22.42 -15.64 -1.55
C ALA A 61 -23.38 -15.54 -2.74
N MET A 62 -23.57 -14.33 -3.30
CA MET A 62 -24.35 -14.13 -4.52
C MET A 62 -23.75 -14.90 -5.73
N ILE A 63 -22.43 -14.90 -5.88
CA ILE A 63 -21.75 -15.65 -6.95
C ILE A 63 -21.87 -17.16 -6.73
N GLU A 64 -21.77 -17.63 -5.49
CA GLU A 64 -21.89 -19.05 -5.15
C GLU A 64 -23.30 -19.59 -5.45
N ASP A 65 -24.34 -18.81 -5.19
CA ASP A 65 -25.74 -19.19 -5.43
C ASP A 65 -26.16 -19.00 -6.90
N GLY A 66 -25.83 -17.85 -7.49
CA GLY A 66 -26.33 -17.41 -8.79
C GLY A 66 -25.34 -17.47 -9.95
N GLY A 67 -24.09 -17.86 -9.69
CA GLY A 67 -22.99 -17.77 -10.65
C GLY A 67 -22.50 -16.33 -10.85
N VAL A 68 -21.45 -16.17 -11.67
CA VAL A 68 -20.86 -14.84 -11.93
C VAL A 68 -21.83 -13.98 -12.74
N PRO A 69 -22.25 -12.80 -12.25
CA PRO A 69 -23.13 -11.91 -12.98
C PRO A 69 -22.56 -11.55 -14.36
N LEU A 70 -23.44 -11.52 -15.37
CA LEU A 70 -23.10 -11.16 -16.77
C LEU A 70 -22.07 -12.08 -17.44
N SER A 71 -21.80 -13.25 -16.86
CA SER A 71 -20.86 -14.23 -17.43
C SER A 71 -21.25 -14.68 -18.84
N GLU A 72 -22.55 -14.69 -19.14
CA GLU A 72 -23.12 -15.01 -20.47
C GLU A 72 -22.66 -14.06 -21.60
N PHE A 73 -22.23 -12.83 -21.27
CA PHE A 73 -21.78 -11.84 -22.25
C PHE A 73 -20.25 -11.76 -22.38
N ARG A 74 -19.49 -12.59 -21.63
CA ARG A 74 -18.02 -12.59 -21.66
C ARG A 74 -17.53 -13.11 -23.01
N LYS A 75 -16.98 -12.22 -23.84
CA LYS A 75 -16.25 -12.56 -25.07
C LYS A 75 -14.78 -12.77 -24.69
N PHE A 76 -14.30 -14.00 -24.85
CA PHE A 76 -12.91 -14.42 -24.63
C PHE A 76 -11.95 -13.71 -25.58
#